data_AF-A0A7K9YW67-F1
#
_entry.id   AF-A0A7K9YW67-F1
#
_cell.length_a   1.000
_cell.length_b   1.000
_cell.length_c   1.000
_cell.angle_alpha   90.00
_cell.angle_beta   90.00
_cell.angle_gamma   90.00
#
_symmetry.space_group_name_H-M   'P 1'
#
loop_
_entity.id
_entity.type
_entity.pdbx_description
1 polymer ?
#
loop_
_entity_poly.entity_id
_entity_poly.type
_entity_poly.pdbx_seq_one_letter_code
_entity_poly.pdbx_strand_id
1 'polypeptide(L)'
;KVLIDVPRSDLAEELAQSQTKIQVLQDTLQQVLDRREEERQSKQLLELYLEALKNEDSILSKVTESESVPREEMDVVDMGTSGAGTSARTALSDQILAILKEKPAPELCLDSQTLELVVREDTHALAAALSWDKQKAKAVQQACDQELSKRLQQVQTLHSLRSASRGKKAWP
;
A
#
# COMPACT_ATOMS: atom_id res chain seq x y z
N LYS A 1 -21.09 13.77 29.77
CA LYS A 1 -21.30 12.31 29.91
C LYS A 1 -22.45 11.96 30.87
N VAL A 2 -23.32 12.91 31.25
CA VAL A 2 -24.23 12.75 32.39
C VAL A 2 -25.42 11.81 32.14
N LEU A 3 -25.93 11.68 30.90
CA LEU A 3 -27.14 10.89 30.61
C LEU A 3 -26.95 9.37 30.57
N ILE A 4 -25.71 8.88 30.43
CA ILE A 4 -25.42 7.44 30.38
C ILE A 4 -25.24 6.87 31.80
N ASP A 5 -24.75 7.69 32.72
CA ASP A 5 -24.48 7.29 34.10
C ASP A 5 -25.75 7.28 34.98
N VAL A 6 -26.91 7.68 34.44
CA VAL A 6 -28.21 7.69 35.15
C VAL A 6 -28.81 6.28 35.17
N PRO A 7 -29.34 5.82 36.32
CA PRO A 7 -30.07 4.56 36.41
C PRO A 7 -31.21 4.47 35.40
N ARG A 8 -31.32 3.32 34.73
CA ARG A 8 -32.33 3.06 33.69
C ARG A 8 -33.76 3.16 34.20
N SER A 9 -33.99 2.86 35.47
CA SER A 9 -35.29 2.98 36.15
C SER A 9 -35.76 4.43 36.13
N ASP A 10 -34.91 5.33 36.62
CA ASP A 10 -35.21 6.74 36.81
C ASP A 10 -35.40 7.41 35.45
N LEU A 11 -34.56 7.04 34.48
CA LEU A 11 -34.66 7.54 33.11
C LEU A 11 -35.91 7.01 32.36
N ALA A 12 -36.38 5.81 32.69
CA ALA A 12 -37.61 5.24 32.13
C ALA A 12 -38.87 5.89 32.72
N GLU A 13 -38.86 6.20 34.01
CA GLU A 13 -39.92 6.94 34.69
C GLU A 13 -40.02 8.38 34.16
N GLU A 14 -38.90 9.10 34.04
CA GLU A 14 -38.86 10.49 33.54
C GLU A 14 -39.28 10.61 32.06
N LEU A 15 -38.91 9.62 31.23
CA LEU A 15 -39.26 9.62 29.80
C LEU A 15 -40.58 8.90 29.50
N ALA A 16 -41.26 8.37 30.52
CA ALA A 16 -42.48 7.56 30.40
C ALA A 16 -42.37 6.44 29.33
N GLN A 17 -41.20 5.81 29.24
CA GLN A 17 -40.91 4.77 28.24
C GLN A 17 -40.56 3.44 28.91
N SER A 18 -40.69 2.34 28.19
CA SER A 18 -40.28 1.04 28.71
C SER A 18 -38.76 0.99 28.90
N GLN A 19 -38.32 0.31 29.96
CA GLN A 19 -36.90 0.16 30.30
C GLN A 19 -36.07 -0.41 29.13
N THR A 20 -36.66 -1.25 28.29
CA THR A 20 -36.03 -1.77 27.06
C THR A 20 -35.74 -0.68 26.03
N LYS A 21 -36.66 0.29 25.85
CA LYS A 21 -36.43 1.41 24.91
C LYS A 21 -35.35 2.36 25.44
N ILE A 22 -35.33 2.57 26.75
CA ILE A 22 -34.28 3.36 27.42
C ILE A 22 -32.90 2.68 27.32
N GLN A 23 -32.84 1.36 27.47
CA GLN A 23 -31.62 0.58 27.26
C GLN A 23 -31.04 0.83 25.86
N VAL A 24 -31.86 0.65 24.82
CA VAL A 24 -31.43 0.86 23.43
C VAL A 24 -30.99 2.30 23.21
N LEU A 25 -31.68 3.28 23.81
CA LEU A 25 -31.31 4.69 23.70
C LEU A 25 -29.97 4.99 24.36
N GLN A 26 -29.73 4.49 25.58
CA GLN A 26 -28.45 4.65 26.27
C GLN A 26 -27.31 3.97 25.53
N ASP A 27 -27.52 2.75 25.02
CA ASP A 27 -26.53 2.01 24.24
C ASP A 27 -26.18 2.76 22.95
N THR A 28 -27.18 3.31 22.26
CA THR A 28 -26.97 4.11 21.04
C THR A 28 -26.21 5.39 21.35
N LEU A 29 -26.55 6.08 22.43
CA LEU A 29 -25.86 7.31 22.86
C LEU A 29 -24.40 7.03 23.22
N GLN A 30 -24.13 5.94 23.92
CA GLN A 30 -22.77 5.48 24.24
C GLN A 30 -21.99 5.18 22.96
N GLN A 31 -22.57 4.42 22.02
CA GLN A 31 -21.93 4.10 20.74
C GLN A 31 -21.59 5.36 19.93
N VAL A 32 -22.49 6.35 19.88
CA VAL A 32 -22.24 7.62 19.17
C VAL A 32 -21.12 8.42 19.83
N LEU A 33 -21.06 8.42 21.16
CA LEU A 33 -20.01 9.12 21.89
C LEU A 33 -18.65 8.45 21.71
N ASP A 34 -18.59 7.13 21.77
CA ASP A 34 -17.36 6.36 21.54
C ASP A 34 -16.85 6.59 20.13
N ARG A 35 -17.73 6.47 19.12
CA ARG A 35 -17.38 6.76 17.73
C ARG A 35 -16.84 8.18 17.53
N ARG A 36 -17.46 9.19 18.17
CA ARG A 36 -16.96 10.57 18.09
C ARG A 36 -15.57 10.72 18.71
N GLU A 37 -15.30 9.98 19.77
CA GLU A 37 -13.99 10.01 20.42
C GLU A 37 -12.94 9.30 19.59
N GLU A 38 -13.25 8.14 19.01
CA GLU A 38 -12.42 7.45 18.03
C GLU A 38 -12.09 8.35 16.83
N GLU A 39 -13.08 9.08 16.29
CA GLU A 39 -12.88 10.02 15.19
C GLU A 39 -11.94 11.17 15.57
N ARG A 40 -11.99 11.67 16.81
CA ARG A 40 -11.01 12.68 17.28
C ARG A 40 -9.62 12.10 17.39
N GLN A 41 -9.48 10.93 18.01
CA GLN A 41 -8.21 10.26 18.20
C GLN A 41 -7.55 9.93 16.86
N SER A 42 -8.33 9.42 15.90
CA SER A 42 -7.87 9.11 14.54
C SER A 42 -7.37 10.35 13.80
N LYS A 43 -8.10 11.48 13.89
CA LYS A 43 -7.67 12.76 13.30
C LYS A 43 -6.36 13.25 13.89
N GLN A 44 -6.23 13.23 15.22
CA GLN A 44 -5.01 13.66 15.90
C GLN A 44 -3.81 12.80 15.48
N LEU A 45 -3.99 11.48 15.38
CA LEU A 45 -2.94 10.57 14.91
C LEU A 45 -2.54 10.87 13.46
N LEU A 46 -3.52 11.09 12.58
CA LEU A 46 -3.27 11.41 11.17
C LEU A 46 -2.53 12.75 11.02
N GLU A 47 -2.87 13.77 11.80
CA GLU A 47 -2.15 15.05 11.82
C GLU A 47 -0.68 14.86 12.21
N LEU A 48 -0.39 14.09 13.27
CA LEU A 48 0.97 13.77 13.68
C LEU A 48 1.74 13.01 12.59
N TYR A 49 1.11 12.07 11.90
CA TYR A 49 1.72 11.35 10.78
C TYR A 49 2.05 12.29 9.61
N LEU A 50 1.12 13.17 9.24
CA LEU A 50 1.33 14.15 8.17
C LEU A 50 2.43 15.16 8.53
N GLU A 51 2.53 15.55 9.80
CA GLU A 51 3.61 16.41 10.28
C GLU A 51 4.97 15.72 10.20
N ALA A 52 5.05 14.44 10.59
CA ALA A 52 6.28 13.65 10.46
C ALA A 52 6.77 13.58 9.00
N LEU A 53 5.88 13.31 8.04
CA LEU A 53 6.22 13.29 6.62
C LEU A 53 6.75 14.64 6.12
N LYS A 54 6.10 15.75 6.48
CA LYS A 54 6.58 17.09 6.13
C LYS A 54 7.98 17.38 6.69
N ASN A 55 8.25 16.91 7.91
CA ASN A 55 9.55 17.08 8.54
C ASN A 55 10.62 16.23 7.85
N GLU A 56 10.30 15.00 7.44
CA GLU A 56 11.19 14.16 6.63
C GLU A 56 11.49 14.79 5.26
N ASP A 57 10.48 15.31 4.56
CA ASP A 57 10.64 16.03 3.29
C ASP A 57 11.48 17.31 3.45
N SER A 58 11.27 18.06 4.53
CA SER A 58 12.08 19.23 4.87
C SER A 58 13.53 18.85 5.18
N ILE A 59 13.76 17.70 5.82
CA ILE A 59 15.10 17.17 6.07
C ILE A 59 15.78 16.76 4.76
N LEU A 60 15.06 16.16 3.81
CA LEU A 60 15.61 15.80 2.51
C LEU A 60 15.93 17.06 1.67
N SER A 61 15.07 18.07 1.71
CA SER A 61 15.26 19.32 0.96
C SER A 61 16.44 20.17 1.48
N LYS A 62 16.72 20.18 2.79
CA LYS A 62 17.90 20.89 3.34
C LYS A 62 19.22 20.15 3.09
N VAL A 63 19.18 18.82 2.94
CA VAL A 63 20.36 18.03 2.55
C VAL A 63 20.75 18.32 1.10
N THR A 64 19.79 18.56 0.21
CA THR A 64 20.07 18.91 -1.19
C THR A 64 20.64 20.31 -1.43
N GLU A 65 20.46 21.27 -0.51
CA GLU A 65 21.03 22.63 -0.66
C GLU A 65 22.44 22.79 -0.05
N SER A 66 22.90 21.81 0.74
CA SER A 66 24.18 21.91 1.46
C SER A 66 25.39 21.37 0.69
N GLU A 67 25.19 20.79 -0.50
CA GLU A 67 26.26 20.34 -1.41
C GLU A 67 26.17 21.07 -2.75
N SER A 68 26.56 22.35 -2.78
CA SER A 68 26.87 23.05 -4.03
C SER A 68 28.30 23.58 -3.99
N VAL A 69 29.25 22.70 -4.29
CA VAL A 69 30.54 23.08 -4.86
C VAL A 69 30.45 22.82 -6.36
N PRO A 70 30.49 23.85 -7.23
CA PRO A 70 30.45 23.65 -8.67
C PRO A 70 31.84 23.32 -9.19
N ARG A 71 31.97 22.29 -10.02
CA ARG A 71 33.14 22.11 -10.89
C ARG A 71 32.71 21.68 -12.29
N GLU A 72 32.75 22.68 -13.17
CA GLU A 72 33.12 22.66 -14.60
C GLU A 72 32.65 21.50 -15.49
N GLU A 73 31.71 21.86 -16.35
CA GLU A 73 31.73 21.67 -17.81
C GLU A 73 32.65 20.57 -18.38
N MET A 74 32.05 19.56 -19.01
CA MET A 74 32.49 19.17 -20.35
C MET A 74 31.30 18.63 -21.16
N ASP A 75 30.96 19.42 -22.17
CA ASP A 75 30.10 19.07 -23.31
C ASP A 75 30.74 17.97 -24.18
N VAL A 76 29.92 17.34 -25.02
CA VAL A 76 30.15 17.00 -26.43
C VAL A 76 29.51 15.65 -26.83
N VAL A 77 28.70 15.78 -27.89
CA VAL A 77 28.15 14.87 -28.92
C VAL A 77 27.00 13.89 -28.64
N ASP A 78 25.86 14.28 -29.20
CA ASP A 78 24.85 13.45 -29.87
C ASP A 78 25.48 12.53 -30.93
N MET A 79 25.12 11.25 -30.89
CA MET A 79 25.17 10.38 -32.07
C MET A 79 23.99 9.42 -32.05
N GLY A 80 22.95 9.79 -32.80
CA GLY A 80 21.83 8.92 -33.11
C GLY A 80 22.26 7.63 -33.81
N THR A 81 21.63 6.52 -33.41
CA THR A 81 21.44 5.37 -34.30
C THR A 81 20.21 4.58 -33.87
N SER A 82 19.33 4.40 -34.83
CA SER A 82 18.13 3.57 -34.80
C SER A 82 18.48 2.08 -34.89
N GLY A 83 17.80 1.25 -34.11
CA GLY A 83 17.46 -0.11 -34.53
C GLY A 83 17.93 -1.25 -33.62
N ALA A 84 17.02 -2.22 -33.49
CA ALA A 84 17.19 -3.59 -33.01
C ALA A 84 17.23 -3.80 -31.49
N GLY A 85 16.07 -4.25 -30.99
CA GLY A 85 15.93 -4.84 -29.67
C GLY A 85 16.95 -5.95 -29.45
N THR A 86 17.77 -5.78 -28.43
CA THR A 86 18.40 -6.86 -27.71
C THR A 86 18.27 -6.55 -26.23
N SER A 87 17.55 -7.44 -25.55
CA SER A 87 17.32 -7.53 -24.11
C SER A 87 18.48 -6.98 -23.28
N ALA A 88 18.41 -5.70 -22.88
CA ALA A 88 19.23 -5.21 -21.79
C ALA A 88 18.79 -5.95 -20.52
N ARG A 89 19.72 -6.67 -19.90
CA ARG A 89 19.59 -7.14 -18.52
C ARG A 89 19.55 -5.89 -17.65
N THR A 90 18.40 -5.25 -17.55
CA THR A 90 18.23 -4.08 -16.70
C THR A 90 18.31 -4.55 -15.27
N ALA A 91 19.43 -4.25 -14.62
CA ALA A 91 19.52 -4.25 -13.17
C ALA A 91 18.28 -3.51 -12.63
N LEU A 92 17.54 -4.18 -11.74
CA LEU A 92 16.34 -3.63 -11.12
C LEU A 92 16.61 -2.19 -10.66
N SER A 93 15.67 -1.28 -10.90
CA SER A 93 15.85 0.11 -10.49
C SER A 93 15.99 0.24 -8.98
N ASP A 94 16.70 1.26 -8.51
CA ASP A 94 16.93 1.50 -7.08
C ASP A 94 15.62 1.59 -6.28
N GLN A 95 14.55 2.10 -6.91
CA GLN A 95 13.21 2.13 -6.32
C GLN A 95 12.66 0.72 -6.03
N ILE A 96 12.85 -0.23 -6.94
CA ILE A 96 12.42 -1.62 -6.75
C ILE A 96 13.22 -2.25 -5.62
N LEU A 97 14.53 -2.04 -5.60
CA LEU A 97 15.41 -2.55 -4.55
C LEU A 97 15.05 -1.98 -3.16
N ALA A 98 14.70 -0.70 -3.08
CA ALA A 98 14.23 -0.07 -1.85
C ALA A 98 12.93 -0.71 -1.36
N ILE A 99 11.94 -0.91 -2.23
CA ILE A 99 10.67 -1.56 -1.88
C ILE A 99 10.91 -2.99 -1.38
N LEU A 100 11.75 -3.76 -2.08
CA LEU A 100 12.11 -5.12 -1.66
C LEU A 100 12.77 -5.12 -0.28
N LYS A 101 13.60 -4.12 0.04
CA LYS A 101 14.37 -4.05 1.28
C LYS A 101 13.57 -3.54 2.49
N GLU A 102 12.71 -2.55 2.28
CA GLU A 102 12.02 -1.82 3.35
C GLU A 102 10.68 -2.43 3.75
N LYS A 103 9.99 -3.13 2.84
CA LYS A 103 8.64 -3.63 3.09
C LYS A 103 8.66 -5.07 3.61
N PRO A 104 7.79 -5.42 4.57
CA PRO A 104 7.68 -6.79 5.09
C PRO A 104 7.06 -7.78 4.11
N ALA A 105 6.24 -7.30 3.16
CA ALA A 105 5.58 -8.09 2.11
C ALA A 105 5.72 -7.38 0.75
N PRO A 106 6.92 -7.36 0.16
CA PRO A 106 7.19 -6.58 -1.03
C PRO A 106 6.40 -7.06 -2.27
N GLU A 107 6.05 -8.34 -2.35
CA GLU A 107 5.26 -8.93 -3.44
C GLU A 107 3.87 -8.29 -3.60
N LEU A 108 3.32 -7.72 -2.53
CA LEU A 108 2.02 -7.05 -2.55
C LEU A 108 2.12 -5.57 -2.99
N CYS A 109 3.30 -4.96 -2.89
CA CYS A 109 3.51 -3.55 -3.20
C CYS A 109 3.92 -3.29 -4.65
N LEU A 110 4.45 -4.32 -5.33
CA LEU A 110 4.89 -4.23 -6.72
C LEU A 110 3.72 -4.46 -7.68
N ASP A 111 3.75 -3.79 -8.84
CA ASP A 111 2.83 -4.07 -9.94
C ASP A 111 3.23 -5.37 -10.68
N SER A 112 2.35 -5.86 -11.55
CA SER A 112 2.58 -7.14 -12.24
C SER A 112 3.81 -7.12 -13.16
N GLN A 113 4.15 -5.98 -13.76
CA GLN A 113 5.30 -5.84 -14.66
C GLN A 113 6.61 -5.88 -13.86
N THR A 114 6.63 -5.20 -12.72
CA THR A 114 7.76 -5.16 -11.81
C THR A 114 7.97 -6.50 -11.11
N LEU A 115 6.89 -7.19 -10.73
CA LEU A 115 6.97 -8.57 -10.25
C LEU A 115 7.60 -9.50 -11.30
N GLU A 116 7.23 -9.39 -12.57
CA GLU A 116 7.83 -10.18 -13.64
C GLU A 116 9.34 -9.93 -13.76
N LEU A 117 9.78 -8.67 -13.64
CA LEU A 117 11.21 -8.32 -13.64
C LEU A 117 11.95 -8.96 -12.46
N VAL A 118 11.40 -8.89 -11.25
CA VAL A 118 12.00 -9.50 -10.05
C VAL A 118 12.05 -11.03 -10.16
N VAL A 119 11.01 -11.65 -10.72
CA VAL A 119 10.97 -13.12 -10.92
C VAL A 119 11.98 -13.57 -11.97
N ARG A 120 12.20 -12.78 -13.03
CA ARG A 120 13.16 -13.08 -14.10
C ARG A 120 14.61 -12.80 -13.73
N GLU A 121 14.85 -11.99 -12.70
CA GLU A 121 16.19 -11.66 -12.22
C GLU A 121 16.92 -12.91 -11.70
N ASP A 122 18.24 -12.96 -11.88
CA ASP A 122 19.02 -14.07 -11.34
C ASP A 122 19.09 -13.97 -9.80
N THR A 123 18.84 -15.08 -9.09
CA THR A 123 18.81 -15.08 -7.62
C THR A 123 20.14 -14.62 -7.00
N HIS A 124 21.29 -14.87 -7.65
CA HIS A 124 22.58 -14.40 -7.15
C HIS A 124 22.75 -12.90 -7.39
N ALA A 125 22.32 -12.37 -8.54
CA ALA A 125 22.30 -10.94 -8.82
C ALA A 125 21.37 -10.19 -7.84
N LEU A 126 20.18 -10.74 -7.58
CA LEU A 126 19.20 -10.19 -6.63
C LEU A 126 19.74 -10.16 -5.20
N ALA A 127 20.40 -11.25 -4.77
CA ALA A 127 21.04 -11.32 -3.46
C ALA A 127 22.15 -10.27 -3.29
N ALA A 128 22.98 -10.09 -4.33
CA ALA A 128 24.04 -9.08 -4.32
C ALA A 128 23.47 -7.65 -4.26
N ALA A 129 22.46 -7.34 -5.08
CA ALA A 129 21.83 -6.03 -5.12
C ALA A 129 21.14 -5.65 -3.79
N LEU A 130 20.49 -6.62 -3.14
CA LEU A 130 19.78 -6.39 -1.86
C LEU A 130 20.68 -6.55 -0.63
N SER A 131 21.95 -6.93 -0.82
CA SER A 131 22.86 -7.31 0.28
C SER A 131 22.23 -8.38 1.19
N TRP A 132 21.53 -9.35 0.60
CA TRP A 132 20.86 -10.45 1.29
C TRP A 132 21.58 -11.77 1.06
N ASP A 133 21.33 -12.74 1.92
CA ASP A 133 21.75 -14.11 1.68
C ASP A 133 20.91 -14.75 0.56
N LYS A 134 21.46 -15.78 -0.09
CA LYS A 134 20.81 -16.47 -1.20
C LYS A 134 19.46 -17.09 -0.82
N GLN A 135 19.28 -17.53 0.44
CA GLN A 135 18.03 -18.14 0.86
C GLN A 135 16.93 -17.08 1.00
N LYS A 136 17.24 -15.94 1.62
CA LYS A 136 16.32 -14.82 1.75
C LYS A 136 15.94 -14.22 0.39
N ALA A 137 16.91 -14.01 -0.50
CA ALA A 137 16.62 -13.53 -1.86
C ALA A 137 15.74 -14.52 -2.63
N LYS A 138 16.01 -15.82 -2.53
CA LYS A 138 15.18 -16.86 -3.13
C LYS A 138 13.75 -16.87 -2.57
N ALA A 139 13.60 -16.71 -1.25
CA ALA A 139 12.28 -16.69 -0.62
C ALA A 139 11.43 -15.52 -1.12
N VAL A 140 12.01 -14.33 -1.23
CA VAL A 140 11.31 -13.15 -1.77
C VAL A 140 10.99 -13.32 -3.26
N GLN A 141 11.92 -13.86 -4.05
CA GLN A 141 11.67 -14.16 -5.46
C GLN A 141 10.52 -15.17 -5.65
N GLN A 142 10.45 -16.20 -4.79
CA GLN A 142 9.35 -17.18 -4.78
C GLN A 142 8.02 -16.56 -4.36
N ALA A 143 8.01 -15.68 -3.36
CA ALA A 143 6.81 -14.95 -2.96
C ALA A 143 6.29 -14.06 -4.10
N CYS A 144 7.18 -13.37 -4.81
CA CYS A 144 6.84 -12.57 -5.98
C CYS A 144 6.24 -13.43 -7.12
N ASP A 145 6.79 -14.60 -7.39
CA ASP A 145 6.28 -15.54 -8.41
C ASP A 145 4.89 -16.08 -8.06
N GLN A 146 4.66 -16.42 -6.79
CA GLN A 146 3.35 -16.87 -6.30
C GLN A 146 2.28 -15.79 -6.42
N GLU A 147 2.60 -14.56 -6.02
CA GLU A 147 1.67 -13.44 -6.11
C GLU A 147 1.38 -13.07 -7.57
N LEU A 148 2.39 -13.08 -8.44
CA LEU A 148 2.21 -12.87 -9.89
C LEU A 148 1.28 -13.93 -10.50
N SER A 149 1.53 -15.21 -10.19
CA SER A 149 0.70 -16.34 -10.65
C SER A 149 -0.76 -16.18 -10.22
N LYS A 150 -1.00 -15.77 -8.97
CA LYS A 150 -2.33 -15.52 -8.42
C LYS A 150 -3.04 -14.38 -9.16
N ARG A 151 -2.36 -13.26 -9.41
CA ARG A 151 -2.92 -12.12 -10.16
C ARG A 151 -3.29 -12.52 -11.59
N LEU A 152 -2.43 -13.28 -12.26
CA LEU A 152 -2.69 -13.79 -13.60
C LEU A 152 -3.92 -14.71 -13.62
N GLN A 153 -4.03 -15.63 -12.65
CA GLN A 153 -5.20 -16.50 -12.51
C GLN A 153 -6.49 -15.71 -12.25
N GLN A 154 -6.44 -14.66 -11.43
CA GLN A 154 -7.60 -13.79 -11.19
C GLN A 154 -8.06 -13.10 -12.48
N VAL A 155 -7.13 -12.56 -13.28
CA VAL A 155 -7.46 -11.93 -14.57
C VAL A 155 -8.04 -12.96 -15.54
N GLN A 156 -7.46 -14.15 -15.62
CA GLN A 156 -7.94 -15.22 -16.49
C GLN A 156 -9.35 -15.71 -16.10
N THR A 157 -9.61 -15.90 -14.81
CA THR A 157 -10.94 -16.32 -14.34
C THR A 157 -12.01 -15.26 -14.62
N LEU A 158 -11.70 -13.97 -14.39
CA LEU A 158 -12.59 -12.86 -14.75
C LEU A 158 -12.87 -12.80 -16.26
N HIS A 159 -11.85 -13.03 -17.09
CA HIS A 159 -12.02 -13.11 -18.53
C HIS A 159 -12.94 -14.28 -18.93
N SER A 160 -12.75 -15.46 -18.35
CA SER A 160 -13.61 -16.64 -18.56
C SER A 160 -15.06 -16.40 -18.13
N LEU A 161 -15.28 -15.72 -17.00
CA LEU A 161 -16.64 -15.37 -16.54
C LEU A 161 -17.30 -14.34 -17.47
N ARG A 162 -16.54 -13.36 -17.95
CA ARG A 162 -17.01 -12.34 -18.89
C ARG A 162 -17.33 -12.93 -20.27
N SER A 163 -16.55 -13.90 -20.76
CA SER A 163 -16.86 -14.58 -22.02
C SER A 163 -18.13 -15.45 -21.88
N ALA A 164 -18.25 -16.19 -20.78
CA ALA A 164 -19.45 -16.98 -20.48
C ALA A 164 -20.73 -16.14 -20.32
N SER A 165 -20.64 -14.93 -19.74
CA SER A 165 -21.80 -14.04 -19.58
C SER A 165 -22.23 -13.35 -20.88
N ARG A 166 -21.31 -13.08 -21.82
CA ARG A 166 -21.66 -12.58 -23.16
C ARG A 166 -22.29 -13.66 -24.04
N GLY A 167 -21.86 -14.92 -23.90
CA GLY A 167 -22.44 -16.06 -24.64
C GLY A 167 -23.90 -16.39 -24.29
N LYS A 168 -24.38 -15.99 -23.10
CA LYS A 168 -25.76 -16.26 -22.64
C LYS A 168 -26.84 -15.33 -23.23
N LYS A 169 -26.47 -14.34 -24.04
CA LYS A 169 -27.43 -13.40 -24.66
C LYS A 169 -27.87 -13.80 -26.08
N ALA A 170 -27.44 -14.95 -26.58
CA ALA A 170 -27.66 -15.37 -27.95
C ALA A 170 -28.42 -16.70 -28.02
N TRP A 171 -29.66 -16.74 -27.51
CA TRP A 171 -30.60 -17.81 -27.83
C TRP A 171 -31.84 -17.18 -28.50
N PRO A 172 -32.27 -17.68 -29.68
CA PRO A 172 -33.45 -17.19 -30.42
C PRO A 172 -34.78 -17.55 -29.76
#